data_AF-A0A0J7KSF8-F1
#
_entry.id   AF-A0A0J7KSF8-F1
#
_cell.length_a   1.000
_cell.length_b   1.000
_cell.length_c   1.000
_cell.angle_alpha   90.00
_cell.angle_beta   90.00
_cell.angle_gamma   90.00
#
_symmetry.space_group_name_H-M   'P 1'
#
loop_
_entity.id
_entity.type
_entity.pdbx_description
1 polymer ?
#
loop_
_entity_poly.entity_id
_entity_poly.type
_entity_poly.pdbx_seq_one_letter_code
_entity_poly.pdbx_strand_id
1 'polypeptide(L)'
;MFAKSRGSSTAPCDLLPDPIRNTYEIGKQSATAGPENVWRIYDGYRKKDRMAYKVEECADTLAFASEPVLASLANVLAYKEQLANTLAAQSSGPMGKQNHPPTTSHHRSTFVKEYELHELEVKYGLLQLDDHVAVLLPLVPIPLREAVTRLLHKDPEQRPTAQILTMIKFFRDPFVHALQFLDVSKMKDVSQKEHFYTTTLRELLPYMPKKLWYQHIWTYLHAELQTQEVLSAVLQPMLYIVQNCTKEEYDQIVFPTLKYGTVTLLENLHVILEKTPQEYEREVLSMLYMSFENSTIQVRMAAFVAVAHVTNYLEDDAIRNVVLPKLLDAFENNSADARVLMDVVPCILCRLEKQKIIDCILPLLCKVKLQEPEIVVRVVNIYRLMLTDKKYGLSVNWMAAHAMPSLLPQTVNPALNLEQFILLLEVLQDMLNNIERQAQLRH
;
A
#
# COMPACT_ATOMS: atom_id res chain seq x y z
N MET A 1 -1.61 -36.28 67.49
CA MET A 1 -1.27 -37.67 67.92
C MET A 1 -0.99 -38.47 66.66
N PHE A 2 0.14 -39.19 66.65
CA PHE A 2 0.56 -40.07 65.57
C PHE A 2 -0.42 -41.21 65.33
N ALA A 3 -0.57 -41.64 64.07
CA ALA A 3 -0.78 -43.05 63.74
C ALA A 3 -0.23 -43.37 62.35
N LYS A 4 0.81 -44.20 62.31
CA LYS A 4 1.24 -44.97 61.14
C LYS A 4 0.09 -45.87 60.68
N SER A 5 -0.23 -45.95 59.39
CA SER A 5 -0.96 -47.10 58.83
C SER A 5 -0.05 -47.90 57.92
N ARG A 6 0.03 -49.19 58.25
CA ARG A 6 0.72 -50.26 57.50
C ARG A 6 -0.04 -50.54 56.21
N GLY A 7 0.70 -51.03 55.21
CA GLY A 7 0.20 -51.36 53.88
C GLY A 7 -0.96 -52.35 53.88
N SER A 8 -1.84 -52.17 52.89
CA SER A 8 -2.81 -53.16 52.48
C SER A 8 -2.44 -53.64 51.08
N SER A 9 -2.05 -54.91 50.98
CA SER A 9 -1.98 -55.66 49.73
C SER A 9 -3.40 -55.85 49.21
N THR A 10 -3.86 -54.99 48.31
CA THR A 10 -5.11 -55.21 47.59
C THR A 10 -4.80 -55.88 46.27
N ALA A 11 -5.25 -57.12 46.12
CA ALA A 11 -5.30 -57.84 44.85
C ALA A 11 -6.01 -56.99 43.77
N PRO A 12 -5.65 -57.13 42.47
CA PRO A 12 -6.23 -56.32 41.41
C PRO A 12 -7.74 -56.59 41.29
N CYS A 13 -8.51 -55.52 41.16
CA CYS A 13 -9.97 -55.56 41.06
C CYS A 13 -10.39 -56.28 39.77
N ASP A 14 -11.10 -57.41 39.89
CA ASP A 14 -11.61 -58.21 38.77
C ASP A 14 -12.92 -57.62 38.20
N LEU A 15 -12.83 -56.50 37.49
CA LEU A 15 -13.96 -55.95 36.73
C LEU A 15 -13.52 -55.64 35.29
N LEU A 16 -14.00 -56.48 34.37
CA LEU A 16 -13.85 -56.51 32.90
C LEU A 16 -12.58 -57.17 32.31
N PRO A 17 -12.72 -57.99 31.24
CA PRO A 17 -11.59 -58.64 30.57
C PRO A 17 -10.83 -57.61 29.72
N ASP A 18 -9.77 -57.07 30.31
CA ASP A 18 -8.91 -56.10 29.64
C ASP A 18 -8.11 -56.78 28.49
N PRO A 19 -8.24 -56.34 27.22
CA PRO A 19 -7.59 -56.98 26.06
C PRO A 19 -6.06 -57.05 26.17
N ILE A 20 -5.45 -56.20 27.00
CA ILE A 20 -4.01 -56.22 27.29
C ILE A 20 -3.61 -57.53 28.03
N ARG A 21 -4.43 -58.02 28.97
CA ARG A 21 -4.16 -59.28 29.71
C ARG A 21 -4.19 -60.52 28.82
N ASN A 22 -4.85 -60.45 27.66
CA ASN A 22 -4.86 -61.54 26.69
C ASN A 22 -3.47 -61.72 26.05
N THR A 23 -2.76 -60.62 25.81
CA THR A 23 -1.52 -60.60 25.02
C THR A 23 -0.26 -60.39 25.87
N TYR A 24 -0.41 -59.87 27.09
CA TYR A 24 0.67 -59.50 28.01
C TYR A 24 0.46 -60.11 29.41
N GLU A 25 1.55 -60.47 30.06
CA GLU A 25 1.64 -60.94 31.45
C GLU A 25 2.06 -59.77 32.34
N ILE A 26 1.28 -59.45 33.36
CA ILE A 26 1.56 -58.33 34.27
C ILE A 26 2.44 -58.84 35.41
N GLY A 27 3.60 -58.20 35.59
CA GLY A 27 4.60 -58.46 36.62
C GLY A 27 4.43 -57.59 37.86
N LYS A 28 5.53 -57.34 38.56
CA LYS A 28 5.51 -56.59 39.82
C LYS A 28 5.21 -55.11 39.57
N GLN A 29 4.59 -54.47 40.55
CA GLN A 29 4.49 -53.02 40.56
C GLN A 29 5.91 -52.43 40.66
N SER A 30 6.26 -51.59 39.69
CA SER A 30 7.59 -51.00 39.56
C SER A 30 7.63 -49.55 40.01
N ALA A 31 6.52 -48.81 39.93
CA ALA A 31 6.43 -47.42 40.37
C ALA A 31 4.99 -46.98 40.69
N THR A 32 4.85 -45.77 41.21
CA THR A 32 3.59 -45.02 41.31
C THR A 32 3.78 -43.60 40.76
N ALA A 33 2.80 -43.06 40.06
CA ALA A 33 2.85 -41.75 39.40
C ALA A 33 1.51 -40.98 39.53
N GLY A 34 1.49 -39.74 39.04
CA GLY A 34 0.29 -38.88 39.02
C GLY A 34 0.01 -38.11 40.32
N PRO A 35 -0.99 -37.19 40.30
CA PRO A 35 -1.43 -36.48 41.49
C PRO A 35 -1.83 -37.48 42.59
N GLU A 36 -1.33 -37.27 43.80
CA GLU A 36 -1.56 -38.15 44.96
C GLU A 36 -1.03 -39.60 44.82
N ASN A 37 -0.13 -39.89 43.87
CA ASN A 37 0.41 -41.23 43.57
C ASN A 37 -0.67 -42.27 43.23
N VAL A 38 -1.76 -41.82 42.62
CA VAL A 38 -2.93 -42.66 42.34
C VAL A 38 -2.66 -43.66 41.21
N TRP A 39 -1.73 -43.37 40.30
CA TRP A 39 -1.39 -44.29 39.20
C TRP A 39 -0.38 -45.33 39.65
N ARG A 40 -0.66 -46.60 39.38
CA ARG A 40 0.24 -47.72 39.68
C ARG A 40 0.85 -48.23 38.38
N ILE A 41 2.17 -48.26 38.31
CA ILE A 41 2.91 -48.71 37.13
C ILE A 41 3.44 -50.12 37.39
N TYR A 42 3.12 -51.04 36.50
CA TYR A 42 3.51 -52.44 36.53
C TYR A 42 4.51 -52.76 35.42
N ASP A 43 5.35 -53.76 35.67
CA ASP A 43 6.06 -54.44 34.58
C ASP A 43 5.06 -55.26 33.76
N GLY A 44 5.17 -55.25 32.44
CA GLY A 44 4.36 -56.05 31.53
C GLY A 44 5.23 -56.81 30.54
N TYR A 45 4.98 -58.09 30.35
CA TYR A 45 5.76 -58.96 29.46
C TYR A 45 4.87 -59.49 28.34
N ARG A 46 5.27 -59.28 27.09
CA ARG A 46 4.51 -59.79 25.95
C ARG A 46 4.65 -61.31 25.87
N LYS A 47 3.53 -62.04 25.87
CA LYS A 47 3.54 -63.51 25.99
C LYS A 47 4.31 -64.22 24.88
N LYS A 48 4.35 -63.63 23.67
CA LYS A 48 4.97 -64.26 22.49
C LYS A 48 6.50 -64.29 22.51
N ASP A 49 7.15 -63.31 23.15
CA ASP A 49 8.61 -63.12 23.05
C ASP A 49 9.26 -62.53 24.31
N ARG A 50 8.49 -62.43 25.40
CA ARG A 50 8.95 -61.91 26.71
C ARG A 50 9.50 -60.48 26.67
N MET A 51 9.23 -59.68 25.61
CA MET A 51 9.60 -58.25 25.60
C MET A 51 8.90 -57.52 26.74
N ALA A 52 9.67 -56.69 27.46
CA ALA A 52 9.19 -55.89 28.58
C ALA A 52 8.57 -54.55 28.11
N TYR A 53 7.46 -54.18 28.73
CA TYR A 53 6.70 -52.95 28.53
C TYR A 53 6.27 -52.43 29.90
N LYS A 54 6.16 -51.11 30.08
CA LYS A 54 5.55 -50.53 31.28
C LYS A 54 4.06 -50.33 31.05
N VAL A 55 3.25 -50.75 32.01
CA VAL A 55 1.79 -50.69 31.93
C VAL A 55 1.27 -49.93 33.14
N GLU A 56 0.41 -48.95 32.93
CA GLU A 56 -0.23 -48.17 33.99
C GLU A 56 -1.64 -48.69 34.26
N GLU A 57 -2.02 -48.73 35.55
CA GLU A 57 -3.38 -49.04 36.01
C GLU A 57 -4.09 -47.72 36.36
N CYS A 58 -5.18 -47.45 35.64
CA CYS A 58 -6.12 -46.36 35.88
C CYS A 58 -7.37 -46.88 36.60
N ALA A 59 -8.25 -45.99 37.08
CA ALA A 59 -9.44 -46.36 37.84
C ALA A 59 -10.33 -47.41 37.15
N ASP A 60 -10.36 -47.41 35.81
CA ASP A 60 -11.28 -48.22 35.01
C ASP A 60 -10.60 -49.11 33.93
N THR A 61 -9.26 -49.08 33.77
CA THR A 61 -8.53 -49.85 32.71
C THR A 61 -7.01 -49.94 32.95
N LEU A 62 -6.31 -50.92 32.34
CA LEU A 62 -4.86 -50.86 32.09
C LEU A 62 -4.56 -50.16 30.76
N ALA A 63 -3.47 -49.40 30.70
CA ALA A 63 -2.93 -48.77 29.48
C ALA A 63 -1.40 -48.87 29.44
N PHE A 64 -0.76 -48.68 28.27
CA PHE A 64 0.71 -48.54 28.25
C PHE A 64 1.10 -47.23 28.91
N ALA A 65 2.10 -47.27 29.80
CA ALA A 65 2.61 -46.08 30.46
C ALA A 65 3.32 -45.19 29.43
N SER A 66 2.62 -44.22 28.86
CA SER A 66 3.24 -43.19 28.02
C SER A 66 2.61 -41.85 28.34
N GLU A 67 3.36 -41.00 29.03
CA GLU A 67 3.13 -39.56 28.93
C GLU A 67 3.46 -39.11 27.48
N PRO A 68 2.70 -38.19 26.87
CA PRO A 68 3.04 -37.63 25.58
C PRO A 68 4.42 -36.97 25.64
N VAL A 69 5.24 -37.16 24.61
CA VAL A 69 6.64 -36.69 24.57
C VAL A 69 6.76 -35.17 24.72
N LEU A 70 5.72 -34.45 24.32
CA LEU A 70 5.58 -33.01 24.55
C LEU A 70 5.54 -32.65 26.05
N ALA A 71 4.92 -33.48 26.89
CA ALA A 71 4.87 -33.27 28.34
C ALA A 71 6.24 -33.50 28.98
N SER A 72 6.93 -34.60 28.62
CA SER A 72 8.28 -34.89 29.10
C SER A 72 9.29 -33.83 28.63
N LEU A 73 9.22 -33.38 27.37
CA LEU A 73 10.08 -32.31 26.84
C LEU A 73 9.78 -30.95 27.50
N ALA A 74 8.49 -30.62 27.72
CA ALA A 74 8.11 -29.40 28.43
C ALA A 74 8.66 -29.36 29.86
N ASN A 75 8.64 -30.50 30.56
CA ASN A 75 9.21 -30.62 31.90
C ASN A 75 10.76 -30.47 31.88
N VAL A 76 11.44 -31.06 30.89
CA VAL A 76 12.90 -30.93 30.71
C VAL A 76 13.30 -29.49 30.36
N LEU A 77 12.55 -28.81 29.48
CA LEU A 77 12.81 -27.42 29.11
C LEU A 77 12.58 -26.47 30.29
N ALA A 78 11.49 -26.66 31.05
CA ALA A 78 11.24 -25.89 32.27
C ALA A 78 12.37 -26.05 33.30
N TYR A 79 12.92 -27.26 33.44
CA TYR A 79 14.10 -27.50 34.27
C TYR A 79 15.34 -26.73 33.78
N LYS A 80 15.64 -26.76 32.47
CA LYS A 80 16.78 -26.03 31.89
C LYS A 80 16.64 -24.51 32.02
N GLU A 81 15.44 -23.97 31.81
CA GLU A 81 15.15 -22.54 31.97
C GLU A 81 15.35 -22.10 33.43
N GLN A 82 14.87 -22.90 34.39
CA GLN A 82 15.07 -22.62 35.80
C GLN A 82 16.55 -22.72 36.21
N LEU A 83 17.30 -23.70 35.69
CA LEU A 83 18.74 -23.80 35.91
C LEU A 83 19.48 -22.58 35.35
N ALA A 84 19.14 -22.13 34.14
CA ALA A 84 19.69 -20.92 33.55
C ALA A 84 19.36 -19.66 34.37
N ASN A 85 18.12 -19.54 34.86
CA ASN A 85 17.71 -18.44 35.74
C ASN A 85 18.44 -18.49 37.10
N THR A 86 18.71 -19.69 37.63
CA THR A 86 19.44 -19.89 38.89
C THR A 86 20.92 -19.53 38.72
N LEU A 87 21.53 -19.90 37.59
CA LEU A 87 22.90 -19.53 37.23
C LEU A 87 23.04 -18.02 36.97
N ALA A 88 22.06 -17.42 36.29
CA ALA A 88 22.00 -15.98 36.07
C ALA A 88 21.90 -15.21 37.41
N ALA A 89 21.07 -15.68 38.34
CA ALA A 89 20.92 -15.11 39.67
C ALA A 89 22.20 -15.24 40.55
N GLN A 90 23.05 -16.24 40.28
CA GLN A 90 24.33 -16.42 40.97
C GLN A 90 25.45 -15.53 40.39
N SER A 91 25.31 -15.04 39.16
CA SER A 91 26.28 -14.13 38.52
C SER A 91 26.06 -12.65 38.85
N SER A 92 24.88 -12.27 39.36
CA SER A 92 24.60 -10.94 39.90
C SER A 92 24.90 -10.90 41.41
N GLY A 93 26.03 -10.30 41.78
CA GLY A 93 26.39 -10.05 43.18
C GLY A 93 25.37 -9.17 43.92
N PRO A 94 25.33 -9.24 45.27
CA PRO A 94 24.23 -8.67 46.04
C PRO A 94 24.41 -7.16 46.24
N MET A 95 23.59 -6.34 45.57
CA MET A 95 23.33 -4.98 46.04
C MET A 95 21.96 -4.48 45.57
N GLY A 96 21.12 -4.09 46.52
CA GLY A 96 19.96 -3.22 46.30
C GLY A 96 18.60 -3.93 46.25
N LYS A 97 17.99 -4.16 47.43
CA LYS A 97 16.54 -4.36 47.54
C LYS A 97 15.82 -3.07 47.14
N GLN A 98 15.07 -3.07 46.04
CA GLN A 98 13.96 -2.14 45.84
C GLN A 98 12.75 -2.88 45.26
N ASN A 99 11.64 -2.70 45.97
CA ASN A 99 10.33 -3.29 45.73
C ASN A 99 9.71 -2.78 44.42
N HIS A 100 9.42 -3.68 43.50
CA HIS A 100 8.26 -3.58 42.62
C HIS A 100 7.67 -4.99 42.39
N PRO A 101 6.33 -5.16 42.42
CA PRO A 101 5.71 -6.46 42.23
C PRO A 101 5.76 -6.83 40.73
N PRO A 102 6.26 -8.01 40.34
CA PRO A 102 6.11 -8.48 38.99
C PRO A 102 4.68 -9.02 38.81
N THR A 103 3.98 -8.45 37.85
CA THR A 103 2.69 -8.90 37.32
C THR A 103 2.79 -10.33 36.81
N THR A 104 2.00 -11.22 37.43
CA THR A 104 1.49 -12.51 36.92
C THR A 104 2.33 -13.20 35.85
N SER A 105 3.44 -13.82 36.26
CA SER A 105 3.97 -14.98 35.56
C SER A 105 3.14 -16.20 35.97
N HIS A 106 2.58 -16.94 35.00
CA HIS A 106 2.01 -18.24 35.26
C HIS A 106 3.12 -19.17 35.76
N HIS A 107 3.31 -19.29 37.07
CA HIS A 107 4.18 -20.31 37.66
C HIS A 107 3.58 -21.68 37.36
N ARG A 108 4.05 -22.32 36.30
CA ARG A 108 3.84 -23.76 36.09
C ARG A 108 4.60 -24.47 37.20
N SER A 109 3.88 -24.97 38.21
CA SER A 109 4.46 -25.83 39.25
C SER A 109 4.93 -27.12 38.60
N THR A 110 6.21 -27.18 38.24
CA THR A 110 6.80 -28.30 37.51
C THR A 110 7.55 -29.16 38.51
N PHE A 111 7.15 -30.43 38.68
CA PHE A 111 7.79 -31.35 39.61
C PHE A 111 9.25 -31.57 39.19
N VAL A 112 10.17 -31.03 40.00
CA VAL A 112 11.61 -31.07 39.80
C VAL A 112 12.14 -32.43 40.26
N LYS A 113 12.49 -33.29 39.31
CA LYS A 113 13.45 -34.39 39.48
C LYS A 113 14.39 -34.38 38.28
N GLU A 114 15.63 -34.83 38.47
CA GLU A 114 16.51 -35.18 37.34
C GLU A 114 15.76 -36.15 36.44
N TYR A 115 15.46 -35.71 35.22
CA TYR A 115 14.81 -36.55 34.22
C TYR A 115 15.91 -37.32 33.48
N GLU A 116 16.13 -38.57 33.87
CA GLU A 116 16.85 -39.54 33.04
C GLU A 116 15.88 -40.09 32.00
N LEU A 117 15.91 -39.52 30.80
CA LEU A 117 15.18 -40.06 29.65
C LEU A 117 15.75 -41.44 29.32
N HIS A 118 14.91 -42.46 29.43
CA HIS A 118 15.32 -43.81 29.06
C HIS A 118 15.44 -43.90 27.53
N GLU A 119 16.37 -44.72 27.01
CA GLU A 119 16.54 -44.89 25.56
C GLU A 119 15.24 -45.25 24.84
N LEU A 120 14.34 -45.98 25.53
CA LEU A 120 13.03 -46.33 25.04
C LEU A 120 12.12 -45.10 24.87
N GLU A 121 12.12 -44.17 25.84
CA GLU A 121 11.35 -42.92 25.80
C GLU A 121 11.87 -41.99 24.71
N VAL A 122 13.18 -41.93 24.51
CA VAL A 122 13.78 -41.19 23.39
C VAL A 122 13.36 -41.80 22.06
N LYS A 123 13.37 -43.13 21.95
CA LYS A 123 13.00 -43.84 20.72
C LYS A 123 11.52 -43.67 20.37
N TYR A 124 10.61 -43.89 21.33
CA TYR A 124 9.17 -43.64 21.12
C TYR A 124 8.88 -42.14 20.98
N GLY A 125 9.65 -41.30 21.65
CA GLY A 125 9.79 -39.86 21.45
C GLY A 125 9.88 -39.43 20.01
N LEU A 126 10.95 -39.89 19.39
CA LEU A 126 11.25 -39.57 18.02
C LEU A 126 10.27 -40.21 17.03
N LEU A 127 9.62 -41.32 17.38
CA LEU A 127 8.55 -41.93 16.56
C LEU A 127 7.25 -41.12 16.62
N GLN A 128 6.85 -40.66 17.81
CA GLN A 128 5.68 -39.79 17.96
C GLN A 128 5.87 -38.48 17.19
N LEU A 129 7.08 -37.93 17.14
CA LEU A 129 7.36 -36.71 16.35
C LEU A 129 7.08 -36.93 14.86
N ASP A 130 7.46 -38.07 14.29
CA ASP A 130 7.18 -38.37 12.88
C ASP A 130 5.66 -38.41 12.60
N ASP A 131 4.89 -39.03 13.48
CA ASP A 131 3.44 -39.12 13.37
C ASP A 131 2.79 -37.73 13.46
N HIS A 132 3.25 -36.88 14.39
CA HIS A 132 2.75 -35.51 14.53
C HIS A 132 3.14 -34.62 13.35
N VAL A 133 4.35 -34.80 12.80
CA VAL A 133 4.78 -34.13 11.56
C VAL A 133 3.84 -34.52 10.41
N ALA A 134 3.51 -35.81 10.27
CA ALA A 134 2.59 -36.29 9.24
C ALA A 134 1.18 -35.68 9.37
N VAL A 135 0.70 -35.45 10.59
CA VAL A 135 -0.59 -34.80 10.86
C VAL A 135 -0.56 -33.28 10.59
N LEU A 136 0.55 -32.61 10.87
CA LEU A 136 0.68 -31.15 10.70
C LEU A 136 0.98 -30.73 9.26
N LEU A 137 1.73 -31.54 8.49
CA LEU A 137 2.15 -31.20 7.13
C LEU A 137 1.00 -30.80 6.18
N PRO A 138 -0.19 -31.42 6.21
CA PRO A 138 -1.34 -31.00 5.41
C PRO A 138 -1.84 -29.58 5.69
N LEU A 139 -1.64 -29.06 6.91
CA LEU A 139 -2.08 -27.71 7.33
C LEU A 139 -1.10 -26.62 6.90
N VAL A 140 0.12 -26.98 6.52
CA VAL A 140 1.17 -26.05 6.11
C VAL A 140 1.04 -25.74 4.61
N PRO A 141 1.23 -24.46 4.19
CA PRO A 141 1.31 -24.12 2.77
C PRO A 141 2.37 -24.94 2.03
N ILE A 142 2.04 -25.45 0.85
CA ILE A 142 2.90 -26.34 0.05
C ILE A 142 4.37 -25.86 -0.04
N PRO A 143 4.66 -24.56 -0.29
CA PRO A 143 6.03 -24.07 -0.41
C PRO A 143 6.86 -24.15 0.88
N LEU A 144 6.21 -24.27 2.03
CA LEU A 144 6.86 -24.35 3.35
C LEU A 144 6.97 -25.79 3.86
N ARG A 145 6.24 -26.75 3.29
CA ARG A 145 6.20 -28.12 3.78
C ARG A 145 7.58 -28.76 3.85
N GLU A 146 8.38 -28.64 2.79
CA GLU A 146 9.74 -29.19 2.76
C GLU A 146 10.63 -28.61 3.87
N ALA A 147 10.57 -27.30 4.07
CA ALA A 147 11.33 -26.62 5.12
C ALA A 147 10.88 -27.04 6.52
N VAL A 148 9.56 -27.14 6.74
CA VAL A 148 8.99 -27.60 8.02
C VAL A 148 9.34 -29.05 8.31
N THR A 149 9.30 -29.94 7.30
CA THR A 149 9.76 -31.33 7.46
C THR A 149 11.24 -31.40 7.87
N ARG A 150 12.10 -30.59 7.24
CA ARG A 150 13.54 -30.56 7.57
C ARG A 150 13.83 -29.94 8.93
N LEU A 151 13.08 -28.92 9.35
CA LEU A 151 13.18 -28.34 10.70
C LEU A 151 12.89 -29.37 11.79
N LEU A 152 11.96 -30.29 11.52
CA LEU A 152 11.54 -31.34 12.44
C LEU A 152 12.34 -32.64 12.26
N HIS A 153 13.45 -32.61 11.52
CA HIS A 153 14.28 -33.77 11.29
C HIS A 153 14.97 -34.26 12.58
N LYS A 154 15.11 -35.59 12.73
CA LYS A 154 15.70 -36.24 13.92
C LYS A 154 17.16 -35.88 14.12
N ASP A 155 17.91 -35.80 13.03
CA ASP A 155 19.31 -35.37 12.99
C ASP A 155 19.40 -33.82 12.96
N PRO A 156 20.03 -33.17 13.96
CA PRO A 156 20.21 -31.72 14.01
C PRO A 156 20.97 -31.14 12.81
N GLU A 157 21.94 -31.88 12.26
CA GLU A 157 22.79 -31.41 11.15
C GLU A 157 22.00 -31.27 9.83
N GLN A 158 20.87 -31.97 9.71
CA GLN A 158 19.98 -31.90 8.55
C GLN A 158 18.95 -30.76 8.65
N ARG A 159 18.88 -30.07 9.78
CA ARG A 159 17.93 -28.96 9.99
C ARG A 159 18.46 -27.70 9.29
N PRO A 160 17.60 -26.97 8.55
CA PRO A 160 18.03 -25.75 7.88
C PRO A 160 18.38 -24.68 8.91
N THR A 161 19.44 -23.92 8.63
CA THR A 161 19.77 -22.73 9.41
C THR A 161 18.76 -21.61 9.17
N ALA A 162 18.65 -20.67 10.11
CA ALA A 162 17.74 -19.52 9.98
C ALA A 162 17.97 -18.72 8.68
N GLN A 163 19.22 -18.62 8.22
CA GLN A 163 19.57 -17.95 6.97
C GLN A 163 19.01 -18.67 5.73
N ILE A 164 18.98 -20.01 5.73
CA ILE A 164 18.41 -20.78 4.62
C ILE A 164 16.88 -20.64 4.62
N LEU A 165 16.28 -20.56 5.80
CA LEU A 165 14.83 -20.42 5.94
C LEU A 165 14.31 -19.08 5.41
N THR A 166 15.02 -17.98 5.65
CA THR A 166 14.65 -16.66 5.10
C THR A 166 14.81 -16.57 3.58
N MET A 167 15.60 -17.46 2.97
CA MET A 167 15.79 -17.53 1.52
C MET A 167 14.67 -18.28 0.78
N ILE A 168 13.73 -18.90 1.49
CA ILE A 168 12.62 -19.63 0.87
C ILE A 168 11.76 -18.68 0.02
N LYS A 169 11.44 -19.08 -1.21
CA LYS A 169 10.66 -18.29 -2.17
C LYS A 169 9.30 -17.84 -1.64
N PHE A 170 8.70 -18.61 -0.72
CA PHE A 170 7.46 -18.25 -0.05
C PHE A 170 7.53 -16.89 0.66
N PHE A 171 8.66 -16.57 1.28
CA PHE A 171 8.87 -15.28 1.93
C PHE A 171 9.25 -14.17 0.95
N ARG A 172 9.45 -14.51 -0.34
CA ARG A 172 9.80 -13.56 -1.39
C ARG A 172 8.57 -13.02 -2.12
N ASP A 173 7.57 -12.57 -1.37
CA ASP A 173 6.33 -12.01 -1.94
C ASP A 173 6.52 -10.52 -2.28
N PRO A 174 6.35 -10.11 -3.55
CA PRO A 174 6.45 -8.70 -3.96
C PRO A 174 5.51 -7.76 -3.19
N PHE A 175 4.31 -8.22 -2.80
CA PHE A 175 3.35 -7.43 -2.03
C PHE A 175 3.85 -7.17 -0.62
N VAL A 176 4.43 -8.18 0.03
CA VAL A 176 5.00 -8.05 1.38
C VAL A 176 6.19 -7.10 1.35
N HIS A 177 7.06 -7.19 0.34
CA HIS A 177 8.17 -6.23 0.19
C HIS A 177 7.67 -4.81 -0.05
N ALA A 178 6.60 -4.64 -0.83
CA ALA A 178 6.00 -3.33 -1.05
C ALA A 178 5.44 -2.74 0.25
N LEU A 179 4.77 -3.54 1.08
CA LEU A 179 4.28 -3.11 2.39
C LEU A 179 5.44 -2.79 3.36
N GLN A 180 6.47 -3.63 3.40
CA GLN A 180 7.67 -3.37 4.20
C GLN A 180 8.36 -2.07 3.77
N PHE A 181 8.41 -1.79 2.46
CA PHE A 181 8.94 -0.53 1.94
C PHE A 181 8.11 0.66 2.44
N LEU A 182 6.78 0.56 2.41
CA LEU A 182 5.88 1.61 2.91
C LEU A 182 6.07 1.86 4.41
N ASP A 183 6.25 0.82 5.22
CA ASP A 183 6.48 0.95 6.66
C ASP A 183 7.77 1.72 6.99
N VAL A 184 8.81 1.56 6.16
CA VAL A 184 10.09 2.28 6.30
C VAL A 184 10.20 3.50 5.39
N SER A 185 9.12 3.91 4.71
CA SER A 185 9.15 4.97 3.68
C SER A 185 9.81 6.25 4.19
N LYS A 186 9.51 6.66 5.43
CA LYS A 186 10.06 7.89 6.04
C LYS A 186 11.59 7.92 6.13
N MET A 187 12.25 6.76 6.10
CA MET A 187 13.71 6.62 6.22
C MET A 187 14.39 6.44 4.85
N LYS A 188 13.63 6.49 3.75
CA LYS A 188 14.12 6.28 2.38
C LYS A 188 14.38 7.61 1.68
N ASP A 189 15.35 7.61 0.79
CA ASP A 189 15.70 8.77 -0.03
C ASP A 189 14.62 9.07 -1.09
N VAL A 190 14.53 10.33 -1.51
CA VAL A 190 13.55 10.83 -2.50
C VAL A 190 13.56 9.99 -3.78
N SER A 191 14.74 9.68 -4.33
CA SER A 191 14.87 8.90 -5.57
C SER A 191 14.38 7.45 -5.44
N GLN A 192 14.59 6.82 -4.28
CA GLN A 192 14.11 5.48 -3.99
C GLN A 192 12.59 5.47 -3.88
N LYS A 193 12.01 6.49 -3.23
CA LYS A 193 10.56 6.67 -3.14
C LYS A 193 9.94 6.91 -4.52
N GLU A 194 10.53 7.78 -5.34
CA GLU A 194 10.04 8.04 -6.69
C GLU A 194 10.00 6.77 -7.55
N HIS A 195 11.08 5.99 -7.55
CA HIS A 195 11.13 4.72 -8.28
C HIS A 195 10.09 3.72 -7.75
N PHE A 196 9.95 3.62 -6.43
CA PHE A 196 8.96 2.75 -5.82
C PHE A 196 7.53 3.11 -6.21
N TYR A 197 7.11 4.38 -6.06
CA TYR A 197 5.74 4.79 -6.36
C TYR A 197 5.40 4.71 -7.85
N THR A 198 6.35 5.12 -8.71
CA THR A 198 6.12 5.21 -10.15
C THR A 198 6.16 3.85 -10.85
N THR A 199 7.09 2.98 -10.44
CA THR A 199 7.32 1.69 -11.10
C THR A 199 6.74 0.55 -10.26
N THR A 200 7.26 0.35 -9.05
CA THR A 200 6.97 -0.86 -8.26
C THR A 200 5.51 -0.90 -7.80
N LEU A 201 5.02 0.15 -7.14
CA LEU A 201 3.67 0.17 -6.60
C LEU A 201 2.62 0.17 -7.72
N ARG A 202 2.86 0.93 -8.79
CA ARG A 202 1.96 0.99 -9.95
C ARG A 202 1.78 -0.36 -10.63
N GLU A 203 2.86 -1.12 -10.83
CA GLU A 203 2.79 -2.46 -11.44
C GLU A 203 2.13 -3.50 -10.54
N LEU A 204 2.29 -3.36 -9.21
CA LEU A 204 1.73 -4.29 -8.23
C LEU A 204 0.26 -4.02 -7.89
N LEU A 205 -0.20 -2.77 -8.00
CA LEU A 205 -1.56 -2.35 -7.65
C LEU A 205 -2.66 -3.23 -8.27
N PRO A 206 -2.66 -3.53 -9.59
CA PRO A 206 -3.72 -4.32 -10.23
C PRO A 206 -3.92 -5.72 -9.63
N TYR A 207 -2.86 -6.30 -9.06
CA TYR A 207 -2.87 -7.66 -8.52
C TYR A 207 -3.09 -7.70 -7.00
N MET A 208 -3.04 -6.55 -6.33
CA MET A 208 -3.20 -6.48 -4.88
C MET A 208 -4.69 -6.50 -4.49
N PRO A 209 -5.07 -7.19 -3.41
CA PRO A 209 -6.45 -7.14 -2.89
C PRO A 209 -6.90 -5.71 -2.56
N LYS A 210 -8.08 -5.31 -3.03
CA LYS A 210 -8.66 -3.96 -2.81
C LYS A 210 -8.71 -3.54 -1.34
N LYS A 211 -8.90 -4.48 -0.42
CA LYS A 211 -8.92 -4.19 1.03
C LYS A 211 -7.60 -3.55 1.50
N LEU A 212 -6.46 -3.99 0.96
CA LEU A 212 -5.15 -3.43 1.30
C LEU A 212 -4.91 -2.06 0.65
N TRP A 213 -5.58 -1.76 -0.47
CA TRP A 213 -5.48 -0.46 -1.12
C TRP A 213 -5.90 0.65 -0.16
N TYR A 214 -7.04 0.49 0.51
CA TYR A 214 -7.58 1.55 1.37
C TYR A 214 -7.03 1.52 2.79
N GLN A 215 -6.76 0.34 3.36
CA GLN A 215 -6.34 0.23 4.76
C GLN A 215 -4.87 0.62 5.00
N HIS A 216 -3.99 0.30 4.05
CA HIS A 216 -2.56 0.55 4.20
C HIS A 216 -2.03 1.49 3.13
N ILE A 217 -2.24 1.18 1.85
CA ILE A 217 -1.63 1.97 0.77
C ILE A 217 -2.16 3.41 0.79
N TRP A 218 -3.48 3.61 0.83
CA TRP A 218 -4.11 4.93 0.80
C TRP A 218 -3.69 5.79 1.99
N THR A 219 -3.59 5.20 3.18
CA THR A 219 -3.13 5.93 4.37
C THR A 219 -1.69 6.43 4.23
N TYR A 220 -0.81 5.64 3.61
CA TYR A 220 0.57 6.05 3.35
C TYR A 220 0.66 7.06 2.20
N LEU A 221 -0.08 6.86 1.10
CA LEU A 221 -0.12 7.82 -0.01
C LEU A 221 -0.67 9.17 0.45
N HIS A 222 -1.71 9.19 1.30
CA HIS A 222 -2.24 10.41 1.87
C HIS A 222 -1.23 11.14 2.77
N ALA A 223 -0.49 10.40 3.59
CA ALA A 223 0.57 10.98 4.42
C ALA A 223 1.70 11.58 3.57
N GLU A 224 2.10 10.92 2.48
CA GLU A 224 3.16 11.40 1.58
C GLU A 224 2.66 12.53 0.67
N LEU A 225 1.35 12.67 0.44
CA LEU A 225 0.77 13.81 -0.29
C LEU A 225 1.00 15.14 0.44
N GLN A 226 1.15 15.11 1.77
CA GLN A 226 1.49 16.30 2.56
C GLN A 226 2.96 16.72 2.41
N THR A 227 3.83 15.81 1.95
CA THR A 227 5.24 16.07 1.68
C THR A 227 5.44 16.45 0.21
N GLN A 228 5.85 17.69 -0.05
CA GLN A 228 6.00 18.23 -1.41
C GLN A 228 7.08 17.54 -2.25
N GLU A 229 7.96 16.75 -1.65
CA GLU A 229 9.15 16.17 -2.31
C GLU A 229 8.85 15.04 -3.31
N VAL A 230 7.79 14.23 -3.09
CA VAL A 230 7.50 13.02 -3.90
C VAL A 230 6.08 13.06 -4.50
N LEU A 231 5.49 14.25 -4.51
CA LEU A 231 4.09 14.49 -4.86
C LEU A 231 3.72 13.95 -6.26
N SER A 232 4.59 14.15 -7.25
CA SER A 232 4.38 13.72 -8.64
C SER A 232 4.40 12.19 -8.80
N ALA A 233 5.26 11.50 -8.06
CA ALA A 233 5.39 10.05 -8.12
C ALA A 233 4.25 9.34 -7.37
N VAL A 234 3.81 9.88 -6.23
CA VAL A 234 2.65 9.38 -5.45
C VAL A 234 1.33 9.54 -6.21
N LEU A 235 1.25 10.53 -7.11
CA LEU A 235 0.04 10.83 -7.85
C LEU A 235 -0.37 9.70 -8.81
N GLN A 236 0.57 9.06 -9.50
CA GLN A 236 0.26 7.98 -10.45
C GLN A 236 -0.51 6.81 -9.79
N PRO A 237 -0.03 6.21 -8.68
CA PRO A 237 -0.77 5.16 -7.98
C PRO A 237 -2.07 5.68 -7.35
N MET A 238 -2.14 6.93 -6.88
CA MET A 238 -3.40 7.52 -6.39
C MET A 238 -4.44 7.60 -7.50
N LEU A 239 -4.09 8.15 -8.67
CA LEU A 239 -5.01 8.25 -9.81
C LEU A 239 -5.48 6.87 -10.29
N TYR A 240 -4.61 5.86 -10.24
CA TYR A 240 -5.01 4.48 -10.54
C TYR A 240 -6.08 3.96 -9.57
N ILE A 241 -5.94 4.24 -8.26
CA ILE A 241 -6.95 3.87 -7.26
C ILE A 241 -8.26 4.62 -7.54
N VAL A 242 -8.20 5.92 -7.83
CA VAL A 242 -9.38 6.76 -8.18
C VAL A 242 -10.09 6.22 -9.43
N GLN A 243 -9.37 5.76 -10.44
CA GLN A 243 -9.99 5.23 -11.66
C GLN A 243 -10.72 3.90 -11.43
N ASN A 244 -10.27 3.10 -10.46
CA ASN A 244 -10.74 1.73 -10.19
C ASN A 244 -11.62 1.60 -8.93
N CYS A 245 -11.93 2.71 -8.26
CA CYS A 245 -12.78 2.72 -7.08
C CYS A 245 -14.27 2.60 -7.45
N THR A 246 -15.06 2.04 -6.53
CA THR A 246 -16.53 2.08 -6.59
C THR A 246 -17.06 3.44 -6.08
N LYS A 247 -18.35 3.72 -6.30
CA LYS A 247 -18.96 4.99 -5.87
C LYS A 247 -18.91 5.15 -4.34
N GLU A 248 -19.24 4.10 -3.62
CA GLU A 248 -19.26 4.08 -2.16
C GLU A 248 -17.85 4.28 -1.55
N GLU A 249 -16.83 3.67 -2.17
CA GLU A 249 -15.43 3.84 -1.77
C GLU A 249 -14.92 5.27 -2.07
N TYR A 250 -15.37 5.84 -3.19
CA TYR A 250 -15.02 7.20 -3.56
C TYR A 250 -15.53 8.21 -2.51
N ASP A 251 -16.80 8.11 -2.15
CA ASP A 251 -17.45 9.05 -1.23
C ASP A 251 -16.86 8.97 0.19
N GLN A 252 -16.57 7.77 0.68
CA GLN A 252 -16.13 7.58 2.08
C GLN A 252 -14.64 7.84 2.30
N ILE A 253 -13.79 7.51 1.32
CA ILE A 253 -12.33 7.41 1.53
C ILE A 253 -11.56 8.36 0.62
N VAL A 254 -11.91 8.39 -0.67
CA VAL A 254 -11.14 9.11 -1.68
C VAL A 254 -11.45 10.62 -1.63
N PHE A 255 -12.72 10.99 -1.71
CA PHE A 255 -13.16 12.37 -1.81
C PHE A 255 -12.69 13.27 -0.65
N PRO A 256 -12.76 12.86 0.63
CA PRO A 256 -12.27 13.67 1.74
C PRO A 256 -10.78 13.99 1.64
N THR A 257 -9.98 13.04 1.14
CA THR A 257 -8.54 13.23 0.92
C THR A 257 -8.26 14.15 -0.26
N LEU A 258 -9.01 14.02 -1.36
CA LEU A 258 -8.84 14.84 -2.57
C LEU A 258 -9.10 16.33 -2.30
N LYS A 259 -10.00 16.65 -1.37
CA LYS A 259 -10.31 18.05 -1.00
C LYS A 259 -9.10 18.89 -0.57
N TYR A 260 -8.04 18.24 -0.07
CA TYR A 260 -6.86 18.92 0.49
C TYR A 260 -5.64 18.90 -0.46
N GLY A 261 -5.69 18.20 -1.60
CA GLY A 261 -4.59 18.15 -2.56
C GLY A 261 -4.64 19.32 -3.55
N THR A 262 -3.69 20.26 -3.47
CA THR A 262 -3.89 21.60 -4.07
C THR A 262 -3.28 21.86 -5.45
N VAL A 263 -2.12 21.31 -5.82
CA VAL A 263 -1.44 21.71 -7.09
C VAL A 263 -1.50 20.61 -8.14
N THR A 264 -0.88 19.47 -7.86
CA THR A 264 -0.77 18.36 -8.83
C THR A 264 -2.09 17.64 -9.07
N LEU A 265 -3.02 17.72 -8.11
CA LEU A 265 -4.37 17.22 -8.29
C LEU A 265 -5.15 18.06 -9.31
N LEU A 266 -4.93 19.37 -9.36
CA LEU A 266 -5.56 20.25 -10.34
C LEU A 266 -5.09 19.92 -11.76
N GLU A 267 -3.81 19.62 -11.97
CA GLU A 267 -3.31 19.23 -13.30
C GLU A 267 -4.03 18.00 -13.87
N ASN A 268 -4.44 17.08 -12.98
CA ASN A 268 -5.13 15.84 -13.36
C ASN A 268 -6.64 15.89 -13.07
N LEU A 269 -7.21 17.10 -12.92
CA LEU A 269 -8.61 17.30 -12.57
C LEU A 269 -9.58 16.65 -13.56
N HIS A 270 -9.19 16.51 -14.84
CA HIS A 270 -9.98 15.85 -15.86
C HIS A 270 -10.28 14.37 -15.54
N VAL A 271 -9.30 13.63 -15.01
CA VAL A 271 -9.48 12.22 -14.61
C VAL A 271 -10.42 12.10 -13.43
N ILE A 272 -10.34 13.06 -12.51
CA ILE A 272 -11.15 13.09 -11.30
C ILE A 272 -12.60 13.38 -11.69
N LEU A 273 -12.84 14.44 -12.46
CA LEU A 273 -14.18 14.84 -12.91
C LEU A 273 -14.87 13.76 -13.77
N GLU A 274 -14.13 12.97 -14.56
CA GLU A 274 -14.71 11.85 -15.31
C GLU A 274 -15.33 10.78 -14.39
N LYS A 275 -14.82 10.64 -13.16
CA LYS A 275 -15.29 9.66 -12.17
C LYS A 275 -16.19 10.26 -11.10
N THR A 276 -16.09 11.57 -10.85
CA THR A 276 -16.88 12.27 -9.86
C THR A 276 -18.37 12.24 -10.26
N PRO A 277 -19.28 11.80 -9.36
CA PRO A 277 -20.71 11.94 -9.58
C PRO A 277 -21.14 13.41 -9.73
N GLN A 278 -22.21 13.68 -10.49
CA GLN A 278 -22.76 15.03 -10.71
C GLN A 278 -23.01 15.83 -9.41
N GLU A 279 -23.31 15.14 -8.31
CA GLU A 279 -23.55 15.75 -7.00
C GLU A 279 -22.31 16.46 -6.43
N TYR A 280 -21.12 15.91 -6.68
CA TYR A 280 -19.85 16.43 -6.15
C TYR A 280 -19.08 17.29 -7.16
N GLU A 281 -19.52 17.35 -8.43
CA GLU A 281 -18.89 18.18 -9.47
C GLU A 281 -18.74 19.64 -9.01
N ARG A 282 -19.76 20.22 -8.37
CA ARG A 282 -19.72 21.60 -7.87
C ARG A 282 -18.68 21.81 -6.78
N GLU A 283 -18.51 20.84 -5.88
CA GLU A 283 -17.49 20.92 -4.85
C GLU A 283 -16.10 20.82 -5.46
N VAL A 284 -15.90 19.95 -6.44
CA VAL A 284 -14.62 19.83 -7.14
C VAL A 284 -14.30 21.11 -7.95
N LEU A 285 -15.29 21.70 -8.62
CA LEU A 285 -15.13 22.97 -9.32
C LEU A 285 -14.88 24.15 -8.36
N SER A 286 -15.45 24.12 -7.15
CA SER A 286 -15.14 25.12 -6.13
C SER A 286 -13.66 25.13 -5.75
N MET A 287 -13.02 23.96 -5.70
CA MET A 287 -11.57 23.87 -5.47
C MET A 287 -10.79 24.54 -6.59
N LEU A 288 -11.18 24.32 -7.85
CA LEU A 288 -10.59 25.00 -9.00
C LEU A 288 -10.76 26.53 -8.89
N TYR A 289 -11.94 27.01 -8.52
CA TYR A 289 -12.19 28.45 -8.39
C TYR A 289 -11.40 29.09 -7.24
N MET A 290 -11.30 28.43 -6.09
CA MET A 290 -10.46 28.89 -4.97
C MET A 290 -8.98 28.90 -5.34
N SER A 291 -8.56 28.02 -6.24
CA SER A 291 -7.15 27.92 -6.66
C SER A 291 -6.69 29.12 -7.49
N PHE A 292 -7.59 29.82 -8.18
CA PHE A 292 -7.25 31.08 -8.86
C PHE A 292 -6.91 32.21 -7.89
N GLU A 293 -7.42 32.17 -6.67
CA GLU A 293 -7.19 33.21 -5.65
C GLU A 293 -6.00 32.88 -4.75
N ASN A 294 -5.35 31.73 -4.97
CA ASN A 294 -4.25 31.27 -4.16
C ASN A 294 -3.01 32.16 -4.36
N SER A 295 -2.32 32.49 -3.27
CA SER A 295 -1.11 33.33 -3.33
C SER A 295 0.04 32.65 -4.08
N THR A 296 0.10 31.32 -4.06
CA THR A 296 1.15 30.53 -4.71
C THR A 296 0.96 30.47 -6.23
N ILE A 297 1.98 30.90 -6.98
CA ILE A 297 1.98 30.90 -8.46
C ILE A 297 1.75 29.49 -9.02
N GLN A 298 2.42 28.47 -8.47
CA GLN A 298 2.27 27.08 -8.94
C GLN A 298 0.83 26.57 -8.85
N VAL A 299 0.08 26.93 -7.80
CA VAL A 299 -1.34 26.57 -7.65
C VAL A 299 -2.17 27.22 -8.76
N ARG A 300 -1.94 28.52 -9.01
CA ARG A 300 -2.65 29.26 -10.07
C ARG A 300 -2.32 28.70 -11.46
N MET A 301 -1.07 28.36 -11.71
CA MET A 301 -0.62 27.71 -12.94
C MET A 301 -1.36 26.39 -13.19
N ALA A 302 -1.40 25.51 -12.18
CA ALA A 302 -2.09 24.24 -12.26
C ALA A 302 -3.60 24.42 -12.47
N ALA A 303 -4.21 25.46 -11.89
CA ALA A 303 -5.61 25.81 -12.15
C ALA A 303 -5.87 26.16 -13.63
N PHE A 304 -4.99 26.94 -14.27
CA PHE A 304 -5.14 27.25 -15.69
C PHE A 304 -4.94 26.02 -16.60
N VAL A 305 -3.96 25.15 -16.29
CA VAL A 305 -3.80 23.86 -16.98
C VAL A 305 -5.08 23.02 -16.84
N ALA A 306 -5.63 22.94 -15.63
CA ALA A 306 -6.86 22.21 -15.36
C ALA A 306 -8.00 22.70 -16.25
N VAL A 307 -8.20 24.01 -16.36
CA VAL A 307 -9.27 24.63 -17.16
C VAL A 307 -9.21 24.19 -18.62
N ALA A 308 -8.01 24.16 -19.21
CA ALA A 308 -7.84 23.74 -20.59
C ALA A 308 -8.34 22.30 -20.83
N HIS A 309 -8.23 21.42 -19.83
CA HIS A 309 -8.70 20.04 -19.90
C HIS A 309 -10.17 19.86 -19.47
N VAL A 310 -10.67 20.68 -18.55
CA VAL A 310 -12.02 20.51 -17.95
C VAL A 310 -13.07 21.47 -18.51
N THR A 311 -12.77 22.17 -19.61
CA THR A 311 -13.65 23.19 -20.18
C THR A 311 -15.08 22.68 -20.41
N ASN A 312 -15.30 21.39 -20.73
CA ASN A 312 -16.62 20.83 -20.96
C ASN A 312 -17.51 20.73 -19.70
N TYR A 313 -16.91 20.68 -18.51
CA TYR A 313 -17.63 20.59 -17.23
C TYR A 313 -17.96 21.97 -16.64
N LEU A 314 -17.35 23.04 -17.16
CA LEU A 314 -17.59 24.39 -16.68
C LEU A 314 -18.91 24.96 -17.22
N GLU A 315 -19.65 25.70 -16.41
CA GLU A 315 -20.82 26.46 -16.86
C GLU A 315 -20.38 27.72 -17.63
N ASP A 316 -21.18 28.15 -18.63
CA ASP A 316 -20.86 29.35 -19.45
C ASP A 316 -20.73 30.61 -18.59
N ASP A 317 -21.53 30.71 -17.52
CA ASP A 317 -21.48 31.85 -16.61
C ASP A 317 -20.16 31.92 -15.84
N ALA A 318 -19.67 30.76 -15.35
CA ALA A 318 -18.39 30.69 -14.66
C ALA A 318 -17.20 31.02 -15.57
N ILE A 319 -17.25 30.62 -16.85
CA ILE A 319 -16.21 30.98 -17.81
C ILE A 319 -16.16 32.51 -18.01
N ARG A 320 -17.33 33.15 -18.13
CA ARG A 320 -17.44 34.60 -18.36
C ARG A 320 -17.07 35.43 -17.13
N ASN A 321 -17.52 35.00 -15.96
CA ASN A 321 -17.48 35.83 -14.74
C ASN A 321 -16.31 35.48 -13.81
N VAL A 322 -15.74 34.27 -13.91
CA VAL A 322 -14.64 33.83 -13.03
C VAL A 322 -13.36 33.60 -13.84
N VAL A 323 -13.39 32.70 -14.83
CA VAL A 323 -12.17 32.28 -15.54
C VAL A 323 -11.59 33.42 -16.38
N LEU A 324 -12.42 34.10 -17.17
CA LEU A 324 -11.96 35.18 -18.05
C LEU A 324 -11.35 36.37 -17.28
N PRO A 325 -11.98 36.93 -16.22
CA PRO A 325 -11.37 38.00 -15.45
C PRO A 325 -10.05 37.59 -14.79
N LYS A 326 -9.97 36.37 -14.24
CA LYS A 326 -8.74 35.85 -13.62
C LYS A 326 -7.64 35.60 -14.64
N LEU A 327 -7.97 35.17 -15.86
CA LEU A 327 -7.03 35.04 -16.97
C LEU A 327 -6.43 36.41 -17.35
N LEU A 328 -7.29 37.43 -17.50
CA LEU A 328 -6.84 38.80 -17.83
C LEU A 328 -5.93 39.36 -16.74
N ASP A 329 -6.33 39.24 -15.47
CA ASP A 329 -5.53 39.67 -14.32
C ASP A 329 -4.18 38.94 -14.25
N ALA A 330 -4.17 37.63 -14.53
CA ALA A 330 -2.96 36.83 -14.54
C ALA A 330 -1.96 37.29 -15.61
N PHE A 331 -2.45 37.68 -16.79
CA PHE A 331 -1.64 38.25 -17.87
C PHE A 331 -1.11 39.65 -17.53
N GLU A 332 -1.95 40.54 -16.99
CA GLU A 332 -1.56 41.92 -16.69
C GLU A 332 -0.55 42.00 -15.54
N ASN A 333 -0.75 41.20 -14.49
CA ASN A 333 0.14 41.14 -13.33
C ASN A 333 1.36 40.22 -13.54
N ASN A 334 1.51 39.62 -14.74
CA ASN A 334 2.54 38.63 -15.07
C ASN A 334 2.70 37.55 -13.99
N SER A 335 1.57 37.11 -13.45
CA SER A 335 1.52 36.29 -12.24
C SER A 335 1.41 34.79 -12.52
N ALA A 336 1.46 34.44 -13.80
CA ALA A 336 1.47 33.10 -14.35
C ALA A 336 2.25 33.11 -15.67
N ASP A 337 2.74 31.94 -16.10
CA ASP A 337 3.45 31.77 -17.36
C ASP A 337 2.50 32.01 -18.55
N ALA A 338 2.85 32.99 -19.38
CA ALA A 338 2.08 33.36 -20.57
C ALA A 338 1.80 32.15 -21.49
N ARG A 339 2.67 31.15 -21.52
CA ARG A 339 2.49 29.93 -22.32
C ARG A 339 1.23 29.17 -21.94
N VAL A 340 1.03 28.91 -20.64
CA VAL A 340 -0.14 28.17 -20.13
C VAL A 340 -1.40 29.01 -20.25
N LEU A 341 -1.30 30.31 -19.96
CA LEU A 341 -2.47 31.19 -20.10
C LEU A 341 -2.97 31.22 -21.56
N MET A 342 -2.05 31.20 -22.54
CA MET A 342 -2.40 31.14 -23.95
C MET A 342 -3.02 29.81 -24.38
N ASP A 343 -2.75 28.70 -23.69
CA ASP A 343 -3.41 27.41 -23.94
C ASP A 343 -4.89 27.40 -23.52
N VAL A 344 -5.27 28.24 -22.55
CA VAL A 344 -6.67 28.37 -22.09
C VAL A 344 -7.52 29.18 -23.08
N VAL A 345 -6.92 30.15 -23.79
CA VAL A 345 -7.64 31.09 -24.67
C VAL A 345 -8.46 30.38 -25.75
N PRO A 346 -7.93 29.42 -26.54
CA PRO A 346 -8.70 28.68 -27.53
C PRO A 346 -9.93 27.98 -26.93
N CYS A 347 -9.79 27.38 -25.76
CA CYS A 347 -10.84 26.61 -25.10
C CYS A 347 -12.01 27.49 -24.68
N ILE A 348 -11.73 28.68 -24.12
CA ILE A 348 -12.78 29.63 -23.71
C ILE A 348 -13.39 30.35 -24.90
N LEU A 349 -12.63 30.56 -25.99
CA LEU A 349 -13.04 31.38 -27.14
C LEU A 349 -14.36 30.90 -27.76
N CYS A 350 -14.55 29.58 -27.88
CA CYS A 350 -15.74 28.98 -28.47
C CYS A 350 -17.03 29.28 -27.68
N ARG A 351 -16.91 29.58 -26.39
CA ARG A 351 -18.02 29.76 -25.44
C ARG A 351 -18.27 31.22 -25.07
N LEU A 352 -17.42 32.14 -25.50
CA LEU A 352 -17.58 33.57 -25.26
C LEU A 352 -18.48 34.24 -26.30
N GLU A 353 -19.14 35.32 -25.89
CA GLU A 353 -19.91 36.19 -26.77
C GLU A 353 -18.99 37.08 -27.61
N LYS A 354 -19.42 37.37 -28.84
CA LYS A 354 -18.66 38.18 -29.82
C LYS A 354 -18.11 39.49 -29.24
N GLN A 355 -18.93 40.21 -28.47
CA GLN A 355 -18.53 41.50 -27.91
C GLN A 355 -17.40 41.37 -26.89
N LYS A 356 -17.47 40.36 -26.00
CA LYS A 356 -16.41 40.06 -25.03
C LYS A 356 -15.12 39.61 -25.70
N ILE A 357 -15.21 38.87 -26.80
CA ILE A 357 -14.03 38.47 -27.59
C ILE A 357 -13.32 39.70 -28.14
N ILE A 358 -14.08 40.64 -28.71
CA ILE A 358 -13.54 41.88 -29.28
C ILE A 358 -12.95 42.78 -28.18
N ASP A 359 -13.63 42.92 -27.04
CA ASP A 359 -13.24 43.86 -26.00
C ASP A 359 -12.10 43.34 -25.10
N CYS A 360 -11.99 42.03 -24.92
CA CYS A 360 -11.04 41.43 -23.96
C CYS A 360 -9.95 40.59 -24.63
N ILE A 361 -10.31 39.66 -25.51
CA ILE A 361 -9.35 38.69 -26.08
C ILE A 361 -8.49 39.34 -27.16
N LEU A 362 -9.09 40.09 -28.10
CA LEU A 362 -8.32 40.73 -29.18
C LEU A 362 -7.25 41.71 -28.66
N PRO A 363 -7.53 42.60 -27.70
CA PRO A 363 -6.51 43.48 -27.13
C PRO A 363 -5.44 42.69 -26.37
N LEU A 364 -5.81 41.59 -25.71
CA LEU A 364 -4.86 40.71 -25.03
C LEU A 364 -3.84 40.11 -26.02
N LEU A 365 -4.30 39.57 -27.15
CA LEU A 365 -3.41 39.02 -28.18
C LEU A 365 -2.38 40.03 -28.70
N CYS A 366 -2.74 41.31 -28.77
CA CYS A 366 -1.82 42.38 -29.19
C CYS A 366 -0.85 42.83 -28.07
N LYS A 367 -1.23 42.68 -26.79
CA LYS A 367 -0.38 43.02 -25.64
C LYS A 367 0.67 41.94 -25.34
N VAL A 368 0.44 40.69 -25.74
CA VAL A 368 1.35 39.57 -25.47
C VAL A 368 2.70 39.79 -26.16
N LYS A 369 3.79 39.65 -25.41
CA LYS A 369 5.15 39.76 -25.93
C LYS A 369 5.51 38.50 -26.73
N LEU A 370 5.56 38.63 -28.05
CA LEU A 370 5.95 37.59 -28.98
C LEU A 370 7.48 37.44 -29.04
N GLN A 371 8.10 36.90 -27.99
CA GLN A 371 9.55 36.64 -27.95
C GLN A 371 9.88 35.17 -28.18
N GLU A 372 9.11 34.28 -27.56
CA GLU A 372 9.34 32.83 -27.63
C GLU A 372 8.56 32.18 -28.77
N PRO A 373 9.14 31.21 -29.51
CA PRO A 373 8.49 30.58 -30.65
C PRO A 373 7.20 29.85 -30.27
N GLU A 374 7.14 29.26 -29.06
CA GLU A 374 5.93 28.58 -28.57
C GLU A 374 4.75 29.53 -28.41
N ILE A 375 4.99 30.75 -27.93
CA ILE A 375 3.95 31.78 -27.76
C ILE A 375 3.47 32.27 -29.14
N VAL A 376 4.40 32.46 -30.08
CA VAL A 376 4.06 32.84 -31.47
C VAL A 376 3.11 31.80 -32.08
N VAL A 377 3.44 30.51 -31.99
CA VAL A 377 2.60 29.43 -32.54
C VAL A 377 1.21 29.42 -31.91
N ARG A 378 1.11 29.59 -30.58
CA ARG A 378 -0.19 29.66 -29.89
C ARG A 378 -1.04 30.84 -30.36
N VAL A 379 -0.45 32.02 -30.47
CA VAL A 379 -1.14 33.24 -30.95
C VAL A 379 -1.60 33.06 -32.39
N VAL A 380 -0.74 32.51 -33.25
CA VAL A 380 -1.07 32.24 -34.66
C VAL A 380 -2.20 31.22 -34.76
N ASN A 381 -2.19 30.15 -33.95
CA ASN A 381 -3.27 29.17 -33.90
C ASN A 381 -4.60 29.79 -33.43
N ILE A 382 -4.58 30.73 -32.49
CA ILE A 382 -5.78 31.46 -32.05
C ILE A 382 -6.31 32.32 -33.21
N TYR A 383 -5.45 33.06 -33.91
CA TYR A 383 -5.88 33.83 -35.08
C TYR A 383 -6.41 32.94 -36.20
N ARG A 384 -5.76 31.78 -36.46
CA ARG A 384 -6.25 30.78 -37.42
C ARG A 384 -7.66 30.31 -37.04
N LEU A 385 -7.89 29.98 -35.76
CA LEU A 385 -9.20 29.61 -35.25
C LEU A 385 -10.22 30.74 -35.45
N MET A 386 -9.85 31.98 -35.15
CA MET A 386 -10.71 33.16 -35.34
C MET A 386 -11.06 33.44 -36.80
N LEU A 387 -10.18 33.09 -37.74
CA LEU A 387 -10.42 33.24 -39.18
C LEU A 387 -11.41 32.22 -39.75
N THR A 388 -11.59 31.07 -39.09
CA THR A 388 -12.52 30.02 -39.57
C THR A 388 -14.00 30.42 -39.45
N ASP A 389 -14.37 31.21 -38.45
CA ASP A 389 -15.76 31.56 -38.17
C ASP A 389 -15.94 33.07 -37.90
N LYS A 390 -16.92 33.68 -38.58
CA LYS A 390 -17.31 35.08 -38.37
C LYS A 390 -17.86 35.34 -36.96
N LYS A 391 -18.24 34.30 -36.22
CA LYS A 391 -18.69 34.37 -34.81
C LYS A 391 -17.69 35.09 -33.91
N TYR A 392 -16.39 34.92 -34.16
CA TYR A 392 -15.33 35.50 -33.32
C TYR A 392 -15.15 37.01 -33.51
N GLY A 393 -15.79 37.60 -34.52
CA GLY A 393 -15.82 39.07 -34.68
C GLY A 393 -14.51 39.71 -35.14
N LEU A 394 -13.58 38.93 -35.69
CA LEU A 394 -12.34 39.44 -36.26
C LEU A 394 -12.65 40.29 -37.51
N SER A 395 -12.55 41.61 -37.37
CA SER A 395 -12.80 42.55 -38.46
C SER A 395 -11.57 42.77 -39.34
N VAL A 396 -11.77 43.06 -40.62
CA VAL A 396 -10.69 43.44 -41.56
C VAL A 396 -9.89 44.64 -41.09
N ASN A 397 -10.56 45.61 -40.45
CA ASN A 397 -9.88 46.77 -39.88
C ASN A 397 -8.94 46.35 -38.73
N TRP A 398 -9.38 45.45 -37.85
CA TRP A 398 -8.54 44.94 -36.76
C TRP A 398 -7.35 44.13 -37.29
N MET A 399 -7.58 43.28 -38.30
CA MET A 399 -6.50 42.51 -38.92
C MET A 399 -5.40 43.41 -39.48
N ALA A 400 -5.78 44.43 -40.26
CA ALA A 400 -4.84 45.34 -40.89
C ALA A 400 -4.14 46.29 -39.88
N ALA A 401 -4.86 46.79 -38.88
CA ALA A 401 -4.34 47.81 -37.97
C ALA A 401 -3.58 47.24 -36.76
N HIS A 402 -3.89 46.01 -36.32
CA HIS A 402 -3.37 45.48 -35.06
C HIS A 402 -2.78 44.07 -35.19
N ALA A 403 -3.50 43.10 -35.75
CA ALA A 403 -3.04 41.71 -35.79
C ALA A 403 -1.81 41.53 -36.70
N MET A 404 -1.90 41.99 -37.96
CA MET A 404 -0.78 41.85 -38.92
C MET A 404 0.47 42.64 -38.49
N PRO A 405 0.38 43.91 -38.05
CA PRO A 405 1.55 44.63 -37.55
C PRO A 405 2.22 43.97 -36.34
N SER A 406 1.47 43.24 -35.53
CA SER A 406 2.02 42.48 -34.39
C SER A 406 2.74 41.20 -34.83
N LEU A 407 2.22 40.51 -35.85
CA LEU A 407 2.74 39.22 -36.33
C LEU A 407 3.88 39.36 -37.36
N LEU A 408 3.86 40.40 -38.21
CA LEU A 408 4.88 40.61 -39.26
C LEU A 408 6.32 40.66 -38.73
N PRO A 409 6.64 41.33 -37.60
CA PRO A 409 8.00 41.30 -37.04
C PRO A 409 8.50 39.90 -36.71
N GLN A 410 7.60 38.92 -36.50
CA GLN A 410 7.99 37.55 -36.20
C GLN A 410 8.46 36.78 -37.43
N THR A 411 8.18 37.23 -38.66
CA THR A 411 8.64 36.53 -39.87
C THR A 411 10.15 36.58 -40.04
N VAL A 412 10.84 37.50 -39.35
CA VAL A 412 12.30 37.62 -39.31
C VAL A 412 12.91 37.07 -38.02
N ASN A 413 12.11 36.44 -37.15
CA ASN A 413 12.60 35.88 -35.90
C ASN A 413 13.43 34.60 -36.17
N PRO A 414 14.73 34.57 -35.83
CA PRO A 414 15.59 33.42 -36.10
C PRO A 414 15.31 32.21 -35.20
N ALA A 415 14.50 32.36 -34.14
CA ALA A 415 14.15 31.29 -33.22
C ALA A 415 13.03 30.36 -33.75
N LEU A 416 12.33 30.75 -34.83
CA LEU A 416 11.26 29.94 -35.40
C LEU A 416 11.83 28.82 -36.27
N ASN A 417 11.30 27.62 -36.12
CA ASN A 417 11.60 26.52 -37.04
C ASN A 417 10.80 26.66 -38.35
N LEU A 418 11.12 25.85 -39.36
CA LEU A 418 10.50 25.93 -40.68
C LEU A 418 8.97 25.72 -40.63
N GLU A 419 8.49 24.75 -39.86
CA GLU A 419 7.05 24.45 -39.76
C GLU A 419 6.28 25.60 -39.10
N GLN A 420 6.84 26.17 -38.03
CA GLN A 420 6.27 27.32 -37.32
C GLN A 420 6.24 28.57 -38.21
N PHE A 421 7.28 28.77 -39.02
CA PHE A 421 7.33 29.85 -40.00
C PHE A 421 6.26 29.68 -41.10
N ILE A 422 6.10 28.47 -41.64
CA ILE A 422 5.05 28.18 -42.63
C ILE A 422 3.67 28.49 -42.05
N LEU A 423 3.40 28.03 -40.82
CA LEU A 423 2.13 28.27 -40.14
C LEU A 423 1.85 29.77 -39.91
N LEU A 424 2.88 30.55 -39.55
CA LEU A 424 2.78 32.01 -39.46
C LEU A 424 2.44 32.65 -40.82
N LEU A 425 3.12 32.21 -41.88
CA LEU A 425 2.94 32.75 -43.22
C LEU A 425 1.55 32.43 -43.79
N GLU A 426 1.06 31.20 -43.61
CA GLU A 426 -0.28 30.78 -44.01
C GLU A 426 -1.35 31.67 -43.38
N VAL A 427 -1.27 31.92 -42.07
CA VAL A 427 -2.24 32.78 -41.37
C VAL A 427 -2.16 34.24 -41.85
N LEU A 428 -0.96 34.78 -42.10
CA LEU A 428 -0.81 36.12 -42.66
C LEU A 428 -1.39 36.22 -44.08
N GLN A 429 -1.21 35.19 -44.91
CA GLN A 429 -1.81 35.11 -46.23
C GLN A 429 -3.34 35.02 -46.15
N ASP A 430 -3.89 34.22 -45.24
CA ASP A 430 -5.33 34.12 -45.02
C ASP A 430 -5.95 35.44 -44.56
N MET A 431 -5.25 36.19 -43.70
CA MET A 431 -5.67 37.55 -43.31
C MET A 431 -5.69 38.48 -44.53
N LEU A 432 -4.63 38.49 -45.33
CA LEU A 432 -4.56 39.31 -46.54
C LEU A 432 -5.65 38.96 -47.56
N ASN A 433 -5.87 37.67 -47.82
CA ASN A 433 -6.91 37.18 -48.70
C ASN A 433 -8.31 37.62 -48.23
N ASN A 434 -8.56 37.62 -46.92
CA ASN A 434 -9.82 38.11 -46.37
C ASN A 434 -9.98 39.63 -46.50
N ILE A 435 -8.90 40.40 -46.30
CA ILE A 435 -8.89 41.85 -46.52
C ILE A 435 -9.17 42.15 -48.00
N GLU A 436 -8.52 41.44 -48.91
CA GLU A 436 -8.69 41.58 -50.36
C GLU A 436 -10.12 41.26 -50.79
N ARG A 437 -10.67 40.11 -50.39
CA ARG A 437 -12.07 39.73 -50.68
C ARG A 437 -13.05 40.79 -50.19
N GLN A 438 -12.83 41.35 -48.99
CA GLN A 438 -13.73 42.38 -48.48
C GLN A 438 -13.56 43.72 -49.22
N ALA A 439 -12.34 44.07 -49.66
CA ALA A 439 -12.11 45.25 -50.49
C ALA A 439 -12.76 45.11 -51.88
N GLN A 440 -12.67 43.93 -52.50
CA GLN A 440 -13.34 43.62 -53.77
C GLN A 440 -14.87 43.62 -53.67
N LEU A 441 -15.45 43.41 -52.49
CA LEU A 441 -16.90 43.53 -52.28
C LEU A 441 -17.37 44.98 -52.06
N ARG A 442 -16.44 45.90 -51.75
CA ARG A 442 -16.74 47.33 -51.52
C ARG A 442 -16.59 48.18 -52.78
N HIS A 443 -15.85 47.69 -53.77
CA HIS A 443 -15.66 48.28 -55.09
C HIS A 443 -16.45 47.49 -56.13
#